data_AF-A0A7Y4YV06-F1
#
_entry.id   AF-A0A7Y4YV06-F1
#
_cell.length_a   1.000
_cell.length_b   1.000
_cell.length_c   1.000
_cell.angle_alpha   90.00
_cell.angle_beta   90.00
_cell.angle_gamma   90.00
#
_symmetry.space_group_name_H-M   'P 1'
#
loop_
_entity.id
_entity.type
_entity.pdbx_description
1 polymer ?
#
loop_
_entity_poly.entity_id
_entity_poly.type
_entity_poly.pdbx_seq_one_letter_code
_entity_poly.pdbx_strand_id
1 'polypeptide(L)'
;QKYLGIVTGEVIVGANIFRDLFASVRDIVGGRSGSYEDVLARARKQALEEMEAQATSLGGNAVVGVDIDYEVLGANGSMLMVSCSGTAVVL
;
A
#
# COMPACT_ATOMS: atom_id res chain seq x y z
N GLN A 1 13.49 -22.20 9.29
CA GLN A 1 13.22 -21.31 8.14
C GLN A 1 12.88 -22.09 6.88
N LYS A 2 11.61 -22.01 6.45
CA LYS A 2 11.10 -22.50 5.17
C LYS A 2 10.57 -21.32 4.36
N TYR A 3 11.01 -21.17 3.12
CA TYR A 3 10.48 -20.18 2.19
C TYR A 3 9.23 -20.73 1.49
N LEU A 4 8.17 -19.93 1.43
CA LEU A 4 6.86 -20.31 0.89
C LEU A 4 6.53 -19.60 -0.43
N GLY A 5 7.41 -18.70 -0.88
CA GLY A 5 7.25 -17.95 -2.12
C GLY A 5 6.93 -16.47 -1.89
N ILE A 6 6.80 -15.76 -3.00
CA ILE A 6 6.48 -14.33 -3.02
C ILE A 6 4.99 -14.17 -2.71
N VAL A 7 4.68 -13.16 -1.90
CA VAL A 7 3.33 -12.69 -1.61
C VAL A 7 3.21 -11.21 -1.89
N THR A 8 2.01 -10.76 -2.20
CA THR A 8 1.71 -9.39 -2.62
C THR A 8 0.36 -8.93 -2.06
N GLY A 9 0.18 -7.62 -1.94
CA GLY A 9 -1.10 -6.99 -1.64
C GLY A 9 -1.19 -5.61 -2.28
N GLU A 10 -2.36 -5.21 -2.73
CA GLU A 10 -2.52 -4.05 -3.62
C GLU A 10 -3.81 -3.29 -3.33
N VAL A 11 -3.71 -1.96 -3.22
CA VAL A 11 -4.88 -1.10 -2.99
C VAL A 11 -4.84 0.10 -3.94
N ILE A 12 -5.97 0.32 -4.64
CA ILE A 12 -6.14 1.48 -5.52
C ILE A 12 -6.98 2.54 -4.83
N VAL A 13 -6.39 3.71 -4.59
CA VAL A 13 -7.07 4.92 -4.17
C VAL A 13 -7.71 5.59 -5.38
N GLY A 14 -9.03 5.64 -5.38
CA GLY A 14 -9.84 6.12 -6.50
C GLY A 14 -9.73 7.62 -6.79
N ALA A 15 -10.19 8.00 -7.98
CA ALA A 15 -9.88 9.30 -8.57
C ALA A 15 -10.42 10.53 -7.85
N ASN A 16 -11.58 10.40 -7.22
CA ASN A 16 -12.13 11.51 -6.43
C ASN A 16 -11.30 11.77 -5.18
N ILE A 17 -10.92 10.71 -4.45
CA ILE A 17 -10.12 10.83 -3.24
C ILE A 17 -8.74 11.41 -3.59
N PHE A 18 -8.07 10.87 -4.60
CA PHE A 18 -6.75 11.35 -5.00
C PHE A 18 -6.73 12.80 -5.48
N ARG A 19 -7.74 13.22 -6.25
CA ARG A 19 -7.87 14.63 -6.66
C ARG A 19 -8.02 15.56 -5.45
N ASP A 20 -8.85 15.19 -4.48
CA ASP A 20 -9.07 15.99 -3.28
C ASP A 20 -7.78 16.07 -2.43
N LEU A 21 -7.00 14.99 -2.40
CA LEU A 21 -5.67 14.97 -1.80
C LEU A 21 -4.72 15.97 -2.48
N PHE A 22 -4.60 15.94 -3.82
CA PHE A 22 -3.73 16.86 -4.57
C PHE A 22 -4.18 18.31 -4.48
N ALA A 23 -5.49 18.57 -4.41
CA ALA A 23 -6.03 19.90 -4.18
C ALA A 23 -5.63 20.43 -2.78
N SER A 24 -5.71 19.58 -1.75
CA SER A 24 -5.38 19.96 -0.37
C SER A 24 -3.87 20.16 -0.11
N VAL A 25 -3.00 19.49 -0.87
CA VAL A 25 -1.54 19.61 -0.73
C VAL A 25 -1.01 20.92 -1.32
N ARG A 26 -1.69 21.51 -2.31
CA ARG A 26 -1.28 22.77 -2.95
C ARG A 26 -1.21 23.94 -1.97
N ASP A 27 -1.96 23.88 -0.87
CA ASP A 27 -2.05 24.95 0.14
C ASP A 27 -1.23 24.67 1.41
N ILE A 28 -0.62 23.49 1.56
CA ILE A 28 0.05 23.07 2.80
C ILE A 28 1.51 22.68 2.52
N VAL A 29 2.38 23.68 2.52
CA VAL A 29 3.83 23.49 2.63
C VAL A 29 4.17 23.41 4.13
N GLY A 30 4.57 22.23 4.62
CA GLY A 30 5.46 22.17 5.79
C GLY A 30 5.00 21.50 7.09
N GLY A 31 3.95 20.69 7.13
CA GLY A 31 3.68 19.90 8.34
C GLY A 31 2.43 19.04 8.26
N ARG A 32 2.63 17.71 8.23
CA ARG A 32 1.62 16.65 8.36
C ARG A 32 0.19 17.07 8.00
N SER A 33 -0.08 17.17 6.71
CA SER A 33 -1.43 17.40 6.18
C SER A 33 -2.26 16.13 6.44
N GLY A 34 -2.93 16.07 7.60
CA GLY A 34 -3.52 14.83 8.15
C GLY A 34 -4.44 14.06 7.20
N SER A 35 -5.14 14.74 6.28
CA SER A 35 -6.03 14.08 5.32
C SER A 35 -5.31 13.17 4.32
N TYR A 36 -4.14 13.57 3.81
CA TYR A 36 -3.35 12.76 2.87
C TYR A 36 -2.66 11.60 3.55
N GLU A 37 -2.03 11.86 4.70
CA GLU A 37 -1.38 10.84 5.50
C GLU A 37 -2.36 9.73 5.90
N ASP A 38 -3.59 10.10 6.29
CA ASP A 38 -4.62 9.14 6.68
C ASP A 38 -5.08 8.25 5.54
N VAL A 39 -5.28 8.80 4.33
CA VAL A 39 -5.67 8.00 3.16
C VAL A 39 -4.55 7.03 2.79
N LEU A 40 -3.30 7.50 2.70
CA LEU A 40 -2.17 6.63 2.40
C LEU A 40 -1.96 5.56 3.47
N ALA A 41 -2.12 5.92 4.75
CA ALA A 41 -1.98 4.99 5.85
C ALA A 41 -3.02 3.88 5.79
N ARG A 42 -4.29 4.22 5.48
CA ARG A 42 -5.35 3.23 5.28
C ARG A 42 -5.06 2.32 4.08
N ALA A 43 -4.67 2.90 2.94
CA ALA A 43 -4.35 2.13 1.73
C ALA A 43 -3.18 1.16 1.97
N ARG A 44 -2.09 1.63 2.59
CA ARG A 44 -0.95 0.78 2.96
C ARG A 44 -1.34 -0.31 3.94
N LYS A 45 -2.15 0.02 4.96
CA LYS A 45 -2.61 -0.98 5.94
C LYS A 45 -3.39 -2.10 5.25
N GLN A 46 -4.32 -1.75 4.37
CA GLN A 46 -5.12 -2.74 3.66
C GLN A 46 -4.27 -3.59 2.69
N ALA A 47 -3.30 -2.99 1.98
CA ALA A 47 -2.37 -3.75 1.14
C ALA A 47 -1.55 -4.76 1.97
N LEU A 48 -1.05 -4.34 3.13
CA LEU A 48 -0.33 -5.24 4.05
C LEU A 48 -1.24 -6.35 4.58
N GLU A 49 -2.49 -6.05 4.93
CA GLU A 49 -3.47 -7.06 5.37
C GLU A 49 -3.73 -8.13 4.29
N GLU A 50 -3.79 -7.73 3.01
CA GLU A 50 -3.90 -8.68 1.88
C GLU A 50 -2.65 -9.56 1.73
N MET A 51 -1.46 -8.97 1.83
CA MET A 51 -0.19 -9.71 1.77
C MET A 51 -0.04 -10.69 2.95
N GLU A 52 -0.43 -10.26 4.16
CA GLU A 52 -0.45 -11.09 5.36
C GLU A 52 -1.45 -12.25 5.24
N ALA A 53 -2.65 -12.00 4.70
CA ALA A 53 -3.65 -13.03 4.44
C ALA A 53 -3.12 -14.06 3.43
N GLN A 54 -2.44 -13.61 2.38
CA GLN A 54 -1.81 -14.50 1.40
C GLN A 54 -0.71 -15.34 2.04
N ALA A 55 0.18 -14.73 2.84
CA ALA A 55 1.22 -15.45 3.57
C ALA A 55 0.63 -16.50 4.52
N THR A 56 -0.44 -16.15 5.24
CA THR A 56 -1.18 -17.05 6.12
C THR A 56 -1.77 -18.24 5.35
N SER A 57 -2.33 -17.99 4.16
CA SER A 57 -2.89 -19.05 3.31
C SER A 57 -1.84 -20.08 2.84
N LEU A 58 -0.57 -19.67 2.75
CA LEU A 58 0.56 -20.53 2.42
C LEU A 58 1.12 -21.28 3.65
N GLY A 59 0.57 -21.02 4.85
CA GLY A 59 1.07 -21.53 6.12
C GLY A 59 2.27 -20.76 6.68
N GLY A 60 2.51 -19.54 6.20
CA GLY A 60 3.57 -18.65 6.70
C GLY A 60 3.24 -18.06 8.05
N ASN A 61 4.27 -17.76 8.84
CA ASN A 61 4.16 -17.06 10.12
C ASN A 61 4.92 -15.71 10.13
N ALA A 62 5.58 -15.37 9.04
CA ALA A 62 6.19 -14.07 8.81
C ALA A 62 6.31 -13.76 7.31
N VAL A 63 6.44 -12.48 6.97
CA VAL A 63 6.84 -12.00 5.65
C VAL A 63 8.14 -11.21 5.82
N VAL A 64 9.16 -11.55 5.03
CA VAL A 64 10.48 -10.92 5.07
C VAL A 64 10.84 -10.29 3.73
N GLY A 65 11.74 -9.32 3.74
CA GLY A 65 12.12 -8.58 2.53
C GLY A 65 10.92 -7.84 1.94
N VAL A 66 10.12 -7.20 2.80
CA VAL A 66 8.95 -6.42 2.38
C VAL A 66 9.39 -5.17 1.64
N ASP A 67 8.79 -4.92 0.49
CA ASP A 67 8.89 -3.69 -0.28
C ASP A 67 7.50 -3.08 -0.49
N ILE A 68 7.43 -1.75 -0.52
CA ILE A 68 6.17 -1.00 -0.66
C ILE A 68 6.35 0.09 -1.70
N ASP A 69 5.55 0.01 -2.76
CA ASP A 69 5.58 0.94 -3.88
C ASP A 69 4.30 1.77 -3.95
N TYR A 70 4.45 2.99 -4.46
CA TYR A 70 3.37 3.94 -4.70
C TYR A 70 3.41 4.36 -6.15
N GLU A 71 2.37 4.05 -6.91
CA GLU A 71 2.30 4.36 -8.34
C GLU A 71 1.08 5.22 -8.67
N VAL A 72 1.31 6.31 -9.40
CA VAL A 72 0.22 7.16 -9.90
C VAL A 72 -0.30 6.57 -11.20
N LEU A 73 -1.60 6.26 -11.24
CA LEU A 73 -2.27 5.59 -12.36
C LEU A 73 -3.32 6.50 -13.02
N GLY A 74 -3.75 6.11 -14.22
CA GLY A 74 -4.81 6.76 -14.99
C GLY A 74 -4.29 7.86 -15.92
N ALA A 75 -5.06 8.17 -16.97
CA ALA A 75 -4.64 9.07 -18.06
C ALA A 75 -4.22 10.48 -17.61
N ASN A 76 -4.72 10.94 -16.46
CA ASN A 76 -4.39 12.24 -15.88
C ASN A 76 -3.68 12.13 -14.52
N GLY A 77 -3.10 10.96 -14.22
CA GLY A 77 -2.58 10.64 -12.89
C GLY A 77 -3.65 10.80 -11.82
N SER A 78 -4.86 10.30 -12.10
CA SER A 78 -6.01 10.53 -11.24
C SER A 78 -6.10 9.52 -10.11
N MET A 79 -5.40 8.40 -10.15
CA MET A 79 -5.47 7.35 -9.14
C MET A 79 -4.09 7.09 -8.53
N LEU A 80 -4.07 6.47 -7.36
CA LEU A 80 -2.84 6.01 -6.73
C LEU A 80 -2.98 4.55 -6.33
N MET A 81 -2.05 3.73 -6.79
CA MET A 81 -1.88 2.37 -6.32
C MET A 81 -0.85 2.34 -5.21
N VAL A 82 -1.16 1.59 -4.16
CA VAL A 82 -0.22 1.16 -3.13
C VAL A 82 -0.06 -0.34 -3.31
N SER A 83 1.12 -0.77 -3.71
CA SER A 83 1.47 -2.19 -3.82
C SER A 83 2.49 -2.53 -2.76
N CYS A 84 2.42 -3.75 -2.24
CA CYS A 84 3.46 -4.31 -1.40
C CYS A 84 3.78 -5.73 -1.84
N SER A 85 5.05 -6.10 -1.68
CA SER A 85 5.52 -7.45 -1.97
C SER A 85 6.51 -7.91 -0.90
N GLY A 86 6.67 -9.21 -0.77
CA GLY A 86 7.65 -9.80 0.15
C GLY A 86 7.71 -11.30 -0.01
N THR A 87 8.49 -11.96 0.84
CA THR A 87 8.61 -13.42 0.84
C THR A 87 8.00 -14.01 2.09
N ALA A 88 6.98 -14.86 1.94
CA ALA A 88 6.37 -15.58 3.04
C ALA A 88 7.32 -16.69 3.54
N VAL A 89 7.46 -16.80 4.87
CA VAL A 89 8.33 -17.78 5.51
C VAL A 89 7.67 -18.43 6.73
N VAL A 90 8.17 -19.62 7.09
CA VAL A 90 8.03 -20.19 8.44
C VAL A 90 9.38 -20.07 9.13
N LEU A 91 9.48 -19.24 10.17
CA LEU A 91 10.72 -19.04 10.92
C LEU A 91 11.20 -20.31 11.63
#